data_AF-A0A971RPP1-F1
#
_entry.id   AF-A0A971RPP1-F1
#
_cell.length_a   1.000
_cell.length_b   1.000
_cell.length_c   1.000
_cell.angle_alpha   90.00
_cell.angle_beta   90.00
_cell.angle_gamma   90.00
#
_symmetry.space_group_name_H-M   'P 1'
#
loop_
_entity.id
_entity.type
_entity.pdbx_description
1 polymer ?
#
loop_
_entity_poly.entity_id
_entity_poly.type
_entity_poly.pdbx_seq_one_letter_code
_entity_poly.pdbx_strand_id
1 'polypeptide(L)'
;MGEGLILALKIVGLLFVAAGVIVIFLAPRIVDRNGLAEKKQDDPRLTAMMDDEQKAKFKRDAAIVDIKLKGLLLASPGFIIVLVLFR
;
A
#
# COMPACT_ATOMS: atom_id res chain seq x y z
N MET A 1 -17.72 -8.17 -27.13
CA MET A 1 -18.10 -8.26 -25.70
C MET A 1 -19.39 -7.51 -25.52
N GLY A 2 -20.34 -8.01 -24.74
CA GLY A 2 -21.58 -7.26 -24.46
C GLY A 2 -21.28 -6.01 -23.64
N GLU A 3 -22.01 -4.91 -23.90
CA GLU A 3 -21.85 -3.63 -23.20
C GLU A 3 -21.89 -3.78 -21.66
N GLY A 4 -22.74 -4.68 -21.16
CA GLY A 4 -22.84 -4.99 -19.73
C GLY A 4 -21.55 -5.57 -19.12
N LEU A 5 -20.80 -6.39 -19.86
CA LEU A 5 -19.54 -6.97 -19.38
C LEU A 5 -18.45 -5.89 -19.27
N ILE A 6 -18.39 -4.98 -20.24
CA ILE A 6 -17.44 -3.87 -20.25
C ILE A 6 -17.72 -2.95 -19.05
N LEU A 7 -18.99 -2.63 -18.79
CA LEU A 7 -19.39 -1.84 -17.64
C LEU A 7 -19.00 -2.49 -16.31
N ALA A 8 -19.26 -3.80 -16.16
CA ALA A 8 -18.88 -4.54 -14.95
C ALA A 8 -17.37 -4.49 -14.69
N LEU A 9 -16.55 -4.69 -15.73
CA LEU A 9 -15.10 -4.61 -15.60
C LEU A 9 -14.62 -3.21 -15.24
N LYS A 10 -15.23 -2.14 -15.78
CA LYS A 10 -14.92 -0.75 -15.40
C LYS A 10 -15.20 -0.49 -13.91
N ILE A 11 -16.34 -0.96 -13.42
CA ILE A 11 -16.72 -0.82 -12.00
C ILE A 11 -15.72 -1.58 -11.13
N VAL A 12 -15.42 -2.84 -11.47
CA VAL A 12 -14.45 -3.65 -10.73
C VAL A 12 -13.07 -3.00 -10.72
N GLY A 13 -12.62 -2.48 -11.87
CA GLY A 13 -11.34 -1.77 -11.98
C GLY A 13 -11.27 -0.57 -11.04
N LEU A 14 -12.31 0.26 -11.03
CA LEU A 14 -12.41 1.41 -10.11
C LEU A 14 -12.43 0.98 -8.64
N LEU A 15 -13.14 -0.10 -8.30
CA LEU A 15 -13.16 -0.63 -6.93
C LEU A 15 -11.77 -1.07 -6.45
N PHE A 16 -11.01 -1.77 -7.29
CA PHE A 16 -9.63 -2.16 -6.95
C PHE A 16 -8.72 -0.95 -6.76
N VAL A 17 -8.80 0.05 -7.66
CA VAL A 17 -8.03 1.30 -7.51
C VAL A 17 -8.41 2.00 -6.21
N ALA A 18 -9.69 2.20 -5.95
CA ALA A 18 -10.18 2.86 -4.75
C ALA A 18 -9.73 2.12 -3.48
N ALA A 19 -9.87 0.80 -3.44
CA ALA A 19 -9.45 -0.01 -2.30
C ALA A 19 -7.93 0.11 -2.04
N GLY A 20 -7.09 0.02 -3.07
CA GLY A 20 -5.65 0.17 -2.92
C GLY A 20 -5.24 1.58 -2.46
N VAL A 21 -5.89 2.63 -2.98
CA VAL A 21 -5.67 4.01 -2.54
C VAL A 21 -6.07 4.21 -1.08
N ILE A 22 -7.20 3.64 -0.65
CA ILE A 22 -7.64 3.65 0.75
C ILE A 22 -6.57 3.01 1.64
N VAL A 23 -6.01 1.87 1.25
CA VAL A 23 -4.92 1.20 2.01
C VAL A 23 -3.68 2.09 2.12
N ILE A 24 -3.28 2.76 1.03
CA ILE A 24 -2.13 3.69 1.02
C ILE A 24 -2.37 4.85 1.98
N PHE A 25 -3.58 5.43 1.95
CA PHE A 25 -3.95 6.58 2.78
C PHE A 25 -4.01 6.21 4.26
N LEU A 26 -4.58 5.04 4.58
CA LEU A 26 -4.66 4.53 5.95
C LEU A 26 -3.35 3.89 6.45
N ALA A 27 -2.29 3.81 5.64
CA ALA A 27 -1.06 3.11 6.00
C ALA A 27 -0.48 3.52 7.38
N PRO A 28 -0.38 4.81 7.75
CA PRO A 28 0.09 5.19 9.09
C PRO A 28 -0.78 4.61 10.21
N ARG A 29 -2.10 4.72 10.06
CA ARG A 29 -3.07 4.21 11.04
C ARG A 29 -3.03 2.68 11.12
N ILE A 30 -2.82 1.99 10.01
CA ILE A 30 -2.69 0.52 9.96
C ILE A 30 -1.41 0.08 10.68
N VAL A 31 -0.30 0.79 10.47
CA VAL A 31 0.98 0.49 11.14
C VAL A 31 0.88 0.70 12.64
N ASP A 32 0.36 1.85 13.06
CA ASP A 32 0.25 2.22 14.47
C ASP A 32 -0.73 1.29 15.22
N ARG A 33 -1.89 0.98 14.62
CA ARG A 33 -2.90 0.11 15.26
C ARG A 33 -2.46 -1.34 15.44
N ASN A 34 -1.63 -1.85 14.53
CA ASN A 34 -1.23 -3.26 14.52
C ASN A 34 0.20 -3.49 15.04
N GLY A 35 0.88 -2.44 15.54
CA GLY A 35 2.25 -2.53 16.06
C GLY A 35 3.26 -3.02 15.01
N LEU A 36 3.09 -2.66 13.74
CA LEU A 36 3.90 -3.25 12.66
C LEU A 36 5.36 -2.79 12.69
N ALA A 37 5.64 -1.63 13.29
CA ALA A 37 6.98 -1.11 13.45
C ALA A 37 7.84 -2.02 14.36
N GLU A 38 7.25 -2.58 15.43
CA GLU A 38 7.95 -3.43 16.40
C GLU A 38 8.37 -4.78 15.79
N LYS A 39 7.69 -5.21 14.73
CA LYS A 39 7.97 -6.45 14.00
C LYS A 39 9.09 -6.31 12.97
N LYS A 40 9.59 -5.09 12.72
CA LYS A 40 10.72 -4.85 11.82
C LYS A 40 12.02 -5.23 12.51
N GLN A 41 12.81 -6.09 11.87
CA GLN A 41 14.16 -6.40 12.31
C GLN A 41 15.05 -5.18 12.17
N ASP A 42 15.93 -4.97 13.15
CA ASP A 42 17.01 -3.99 13.04
C ASP A 42 18.04 -4.52 12.05
N ASP A 43 18.23 -3.79 10.95
CA ASP A 43 19.39 -3.98 10.10
C ASP A 43 20.55 -3.16 10.71
N PRO A 44 21.60 -3.81 11.25
CA PRO A 44 22.73 -3.11 11.87
C PRO A 44 23.42 -2.16 10.89
N ARG A 45 23.38 -2.43 9.58
CA ARG A 45 24.01 -1.59 8.55
C ARG A 45 23.32 -0.23 8.42
N LEU A 46 22.02 -0.19 8.67
CA LEU A 46 21.20 1.02 8.55
C LEU A 46 21.01 1.75 9.88
N THR A 47 21.14 1.02 11.01
CA THR A 47 20.77 1.52 12.34
C THR A 47 21.94 1.69 13.31
N ALA A 48 23.17 1.28 12.94
CA ALA A 48 24.33 1.32 13.84
C ALA A 48 24.67 2.72 14.39
N MET A 49 24.41 3.78 13.62
CA MET A 49 24.67 5.16 14.02
C MET A 49 23.41 5.91 14.48
N MET A 50 22.27 5.22 14.53
CA MET A 50 21.01 5.83 14.94
C MET A 50 20.84 5.74 16.46
N ASP A 51 20.35 6.82 17.07
CA ASP A 51 19.81 6.76 18.42
C ASP A 51 18.48 5.98 18.47
N ASP A 52 17.98 5.70 19.66
CA ASP A 52 16.78 4.86 19.82
C ASP A 52 15.51 5.53 19.25
N GLU A 53 15.42 6.86 19.28
CA GLU A 53 14.30 7.61 18.72
C GLU A 53 14.32 7.56 17.19
N GLN A 54 15.50 7.71 16.59
CA GLN A 54 15.74 7.58 15.17
C GLN A 54 15.44 6.16 14.67
N LYS A 55 15.83 5.13 15.43
CA LYS A 55 15.50 3.73 15.11
C LYS A 55 14.00 3.49 15.14
N ALA A 56 13.30 3.98 16.17
CA ALA A 56 11.86 3.84 16.29
C ALA A 56 11.12 4.51 15.11
N LYS A 57 11.54 5.72 14.76
CA LYS A 57 11.00 6.45 13.60
C LYS A 57 11.28 5.72 12.29
N PHE A 58 12.51 5.26 12.08
CA PHE A 58 12.91 4.53 10.89
C PHE A 58 12.07 3.25 10.70
N LYS A 59 11.89 2.45 11.76
CA LYS A 59 11.05 1.23 11.72
C LYS A 59 9.60 1.55 11.37
N ARG A 60 9.05 2.61 11.96
CA ARG A 60 7.68 3.05 11.68
C ARG A 60 7.53 3.47 10.23
N ASP A 61 8.43 4.32 9.74
CA ASP A 61 8.39 4.79 8.34
C ASP A 61 8.58 3.63 7.36
N ALA A 62 9.51 2.70 7.64
CA ALA A 62 9.70 1.50 6.84
C ALA A 62 8.46 0.59 6.83
N ALA A 63 7.76 0.45 7.97
CA ALA A 63 6.51 -0.30 8.03
C ALA A 63 5.38 0.41 7.24
N ILE A 64 5.34 1.75 7.25
CA ILE A 64 4.37 2.52 6.47
C ILE A 64 4.62 2.31 4.98
N VAL A 65 5.88 2.35 4.54
CA VAL A 65 6.25 2.10 3.14
C VAL A 65 5.80 0.72 2.69
N ASP A 66 6.04 -0.33 3.49
CA ASP A 66 5.57 -1.69 3.16
C ASP A 66 4.05 -1.75 2.96
N ILE A 67 3.27 -1.11 3.82
CA ILE A 67 1.80 -1.07 3.69
C ILE A 67 1.38 -0.28 2.45
N LYS A 68 2.04 0.84 2.14
CA LYS A 68 1.78 1.60 0.92
C LYS A 68 2.10 0.79 -0.33
N LEU A 69 3.18 0.02 -0.34
CA LEU A 69 3.53 -0.88 -1.44
C LEU A 69 2.48 -1.98 -1.61
N LYS A 70 1.96 -2.55 -0.51
CA LYS A 70 0.84 -3.50 -0.56
C LYS A 70 -0.44 -2.86 -1.11
N GLY A 71 -0.75 -1.63 -0.72
CA GLY A 71 -1.89 -0.88 -1.26
C GLY A 71 -1.73 -0.58 -2.77
N LEU A 72 -0.52 -0.25 -3.21
CA LEU A 72 -0.20 -0.07 -4.63
C LEU A 72 -0.36 -1.38 -5.42
N LEU A 73 0.14 -2.50 -4.87
CA LEU A 73 -0.02 -3.82 -5.47
C LEU A 73 -1.51 -4.19 -5.60
N LEU A 74 -2.31 -3.90 -4.58
CA LEU A 74 -3.76 -4.09 -4.61
C LEU A 74 -4.45 -3.20 -5.67
N ALA A 75 -4.00 -1.95 -5.85
CA ALA A 75 -4.54 -1.04 -6.87
C ALA A 75 -4.14 -1.44 -8.30
N SER A 76 -3.00 -2.10 -8.48
CA SER A 76 -2.40 -2.38 -9.79
C SER A 76 -3.31 -3.13 -10.79
N PRO A 77 -4.03 -4.22 -10.45
CA PRO A 77 -4.97 -4.84 -11.39
C PRO A 77 -6.09 -3.89 -11.81
N GLY A 78 -6.58 -3.05 -10.89
CA GLY A 78 -7.58 -2.04 -11.20
C GLY A 78 -7.06 -0.98 -12.17
N PHE A 79 -5.83 -0.51 -11.98
CA PHE A 79 -5.17 0.41 -12.91
C PHE A 79 -5.02 -0.20 -14.30
N ILE A 80 -4.59 -1.46 -14.40
CA ILE A 80 -4.47 -2.15 -15.69
C ILE A 80 -5.82 -2.23 -16.40
N ILE A 81 -6.88 -2.63 -15.69
CA ILE A 81 -8.24 -2.70 -16.23
C ILE A 81 -8.71 -1.33 -16.73
N VAL A 82 -8.51 -0.27 -15.95
CA VAL A 82 -8.89 1.09 -16.33
C VAL A 82 -8.10 1.56 -17.56
N LEU A 83 -6.79 1.36 -17.61
CA LEU A 83 -5.96 1.78 -18.75
C LEU A 83 -6.32 1.04 -20.04
N VAL A 84 -6.70 -0.23 -19.97
CA VAL A 84 -7.07 -1.03 -21.15
C VAL A 84 -8.49 -0.71 -21.63
N LEU A 85 -9.46 -0.53 -20.72
CA LEU A 85 -10.88 -0.35 -21.05
C LEU A 85 -11.30 1.10 -21.32
N PHE A 86 -10.47 2.07 -20.95
CA PHE A 86 -10.69 3.50 -21.24
C PHE A 86 -9.77 4.03 -22.37
N ARG A 87 -9.10 3.12 -23.11
CA ARG A 87 -8.44 3.47 -24.37
C ARG A 87 -9.45 3.84 -25.45
#